data_AF-A0A815G3R6-F1
#
_entry.id   AF-A0A815G3R6-F1
#
_cell.length_a   1.000
_cell.length_b   1.000
_cell.length_c   1.000
_cell.angle_alpha   90.00
_cell.angle_beta   90.00
_cell.angle_gamma   90.00
#
_symmetry.space_group_name_H-M   'P 1'
#
loop_
_entity.id
_entity.type
_entity.pdbx_description
1 polymer ?
#
loop_
_entity_poly.entity_id
_entity_poly.type
_entity_poly.pdbx_seq_one_letter_code
_entity_poly.pdbx_strand_id
1 'polypeptide(L)'
;MIVYVDDVLTSLLGFCCFFGTIKFIKFIRFNKSLRIFVQTLKYVTKDIISFSFMFSIVFMSFLSLFYLLFNSNIESCSSLLSTAQMLFEITLMNFDATDFTGADPFLGPFCFFNFYYYCCFQTPIEDQQILSYMLKKFLNWTRKNYLISLNKSYLFDILDLRRPNVEEIYELQDSRMRSQYFDPIEHFPDKIDQLLEAIDRIYIDQKKESLKLKRAGV
;
A
#
# COMPACT_ATOMS: atom_id res chain seq x y z
N MET A 1 -39.96 -28.41 -26.19
CA MET A 1 -39.61 -28.84 -24.81
C MET A 1 -38.11 -28.97 -24.64
N ILE A 2 -37.40 -29.72 -25.51
CA ILE A 2 -35.93 -29.89 -25.44
C ILE A 2 -35.18 -28.54 -25.50
N VAL A 3 -35.57 -27.62 -26.39
CA VAL A 3 -34.95 -26.29 -26.52
C VAL A 3 -35.06 -25.46 -25.23
N TYR A 4 -36.25 -25.42 -24.61
CA TYR A 4 -36.45 -24.69 -23.34
C TYR A 4 -35.59 -25.26 -22.21
N VAL A 5 -35.42 -26.58 -22.16
CA VAL A 5 -34.56 -27.24 -21.18
C VAL A 5 -33.09 -26.86 -21.43
N ASP A 6 -32.67 -26.80 -22.69
CA ASP A 6 -31.31 -26.41 -23.07
C ASP A 6 -31.00 -24.93 -22.74
N ASP A 7 -31.94 -24.01 -22.96
CA ASP A 7 -31.81 -22.59 -22.59
C ASP A 7 -31.67 -22.39 -21.07
N VAL A 8 -32.47 -23.12 -20.29
CA VAL A 8 -32.41 -23.09 -18.83
C VAL A 8 -31.10 -23.72 -18.32
N LEU A 9 -30.68 -24.84 -18.89
CA LEU A 9 -29.41 -25.49 -18.56
C LEU A 9 -28.22 -24.58 -18.86
N THR A 10 -28.22 -23.90 -20.01
CA THR A 10 -27.17 -22.95 -20.39
C THR A 10 -27.12 -21.78 -19.41
N SER A 11 -28.28 -21.24 -19.03
CA SER A 11 -28.37 -20.17 -18.02
C SER A 11 -27.83 -20.63 -16.67
N LEU A 12 -28.22 -21.82 -16.20
CA LEU A 12 -27.75 -22.41 -14.94
C LEU A 12 -26.25 -22.72 -14.96
N LEU A 13 -25.73 -23.20 -16.10
CA LEU A 13 -24.31 -23.46 -16.28
C LEU A 13 -23.50 -22.16 -16.25
N GLY A 14 -24.02 -21.08 -16.86
CA GLY A 14 -23.48 -19.73 -16.73
C GLY A 14 -23.42 -19.26 -15.28
N PHE A 15 -24.51 -19.43 -14.51
CA PHE A 15 -24.51 -19.13 -13.08
C PHE A 15 -23.49 -19.97 -12.30
N CYS A 16 -23.40 -21.27 -12.58
CA CYS A 16 -22.43 -22.16 -11.93
C CYS A 16 -21.00 -21.73 -12.22
N CYS A 17 -20.68 -21.39 -13.48
CA CYS A 17 -19.38 -20.84 -13.88
C CYS A 17 -19.09 -19.52 -13.14
N PHE A 18 -20.06 -18.61 -13.03
CA PHE A 18 -19.92 -17.36 -12.30
C PHE A 18 -19.64 -17.56 -10.80
N PHE A 19 -20.36 -18.46 -10.14
CA PHE A 19 -20.04 -18.79 -8.75
C PHE A 19 -18.71 -19.52 -8.60
N GLY A 20 -18.34 -20.34 -9.60
CA GLY A 20 -17.04 -20.98 -9.72
C GLY A 20 -15.90 -19.97 -9.77
N THR A 21 -16.01 -18.92 -10.59
CA THR A 21 -15.00 -17.86 -10.68
C THR A 21 -14.90 -17.05 -9.39
N ILE A 22 -16.01 -16.75 -8.71
CA ILE A 22 -15.98 -16.12 -7.37
C ILE A 22 -15.24 -16.99 -6.35
N LYS A 23 -15.50 -18.31 -6.34
CA LYS A 23 -14.75 -19.25 -5.48
C LYS A 23 -13.27 -19.32 -5.85
N PHE A 24 -12.94 -19.26 -7.13
CA PHE A 24 -11.56 -19.23 -7.60
C PHE A 24 -10.81 -17.98 -7.11
N ILE A 25 -11.44 -16.80 -7.15
CA ILE A 25 -10.88 -15.56 -6.57
C ILE A 25 -10.59 -15.73 -5.07
N LYS A 26 -11.43 -16.47 -4.35
CA LYS A 26 -11.21 -16.78 -2.93
C LYS A 26 -10.00 -17.71 -2.72
N PHE A 27 -9.75 -18.64 -3.64
CA PHE A 27 -8.59 -19.54 -3.62
C PHE A 27 -7.28 -18.79 -3.88
N ILE A 28 -7.27 -17.80 -4.78
CA ILE A 28 -6.08 -16.97 -5.08
C ILE A 28 -5.55 -16.18 -3.85
N ARG A 29 -6.34 -16.05 -2.78
CA ARG A 29 -5.95 -15.40 -1.50
C ARG A 29 -4.82 -16.08 -0.74
N PHE A 30 -4.27 -17.19 -1.21
CA PHE A 30 -3.03 -17.77 -0.68
C PHE A 30 -1.81 -16.88 -0.96
N ASN A 31 -1.85 -16.01 -1.97
CA ASN A 31 -0.80 -15.03 -2.21
C ASN A 31 -0.89 -13.88 -1.19
N LYS A 32 0.21 -13.60 -0.48
CA LYS A 32 0.29 -12.52 0.53
C LYS A 32 -0.14 -11.15 -0.02
N SER A 33 0.25 -10.80 -1.25
CA SER A 33 -0.09 -9.51 -1.87
C SER A 33 -1.60 -9.38 -2.13
N LEU A 34 -2.22 -10.45 -2.64
CA LEU A 34 -3.65 -10.47 -2.93
C LEU A 34 -4.50 -10.58 -1.65
N ARG A 35 -3.98 -11.23 -0.61
CA ARG A 35 -4.63 -11.24 0.72
C ARG A 35 -4.71 -9.83 1.31
N ILE A 36 -3.64 -9.04 1.20
CA ILE A 36 -3.61 -7.65 1.67
C ILE A 36 -4.62 -6.80 0.88
N PHE A 37 -4.67 -6.93 -0.44
CA PHE A 37 -5.64 -6.23 -1.30
C PHE A 37 -7.11 -6.59 -0.97
N VAL A 38 -7.42 -7.87 -0.73
CA VAL A 38 -8.78 -8.27 -0.34
C VAL A 38 -9.12 -7.75 1.07
N GLN A 39 -8.14 -7.69 1.97
CA GLN A 39 -8.35 -7.18 3.32
C GLN A 39 -8.54 -5.64 3.33
N THR A 40 -7.85 -4.91 2.45
CA THR A 40 -8.10 -3.48 2.21
C THR A 40 -9.47 -3.24 1.63
N LEU A 41 -9.86 -4.01 0.60
CA LEU A 41 -11.20 -3.87 0.00
C LEU A 41 -12.28 -4.10 1.05
N LYS A 42 -12.14 -5.13 1.89
CA LYS A 42 -13.06 -5.38 3.02
C LYS A 42 -13.11 -4.23 4.02
N TYR A 43 -11.98 -3.61 4.32
CA TYR A 43 -11.93 -2.46 5.23
C TYR A 43 -12.69 -1.25 4.66
N VAL A 44 -12.55 -1.01 3.36
CA VAL A 44 -13.19 0.13 2.66
C VAL A 44 -14.64 -0.18 2.26
N THR A 45 -15.05 -1.45 2.21
CA THR A 45 -16.41 -1.89 1.81
C THR A 45 -17.51 -1.20 2.62
N LYS A 46 -17.31 -0.98 3.92
CA LYS A 46 -18.30 -0.33 4.78
C LYS A 46 -18.59 1.13 4.35
N ASP A 47 -17.57 1.84 3.89
CA ASP A 47 -17.75 3.21 3.45
C ASP A 47 -18.34 3.25 2.04
N ILE A 48 -17.91 2.32 1.16
CA ILE A 48 -18.44 2.18 -0.21
C ILE A 48 -19.94 1.86 -0.18
N ILE A 49 -20.38 0.97 0.70
CA ILE A 49 -21.81 0.60 0.75
C ILE A 49 -22.68 1.74 1.28
N SER A 50 -22.17 2.52 2.24
CA SER A 50 -22.86 3.72 2.72
C SER A 50 -22.97 4.78 1.62
N PHE A 51 -21.93 4.93 0.81
CA PHE A 51 -21.93 5.84 -0.33
C PHE A 51 -22.92 5.38 -1.42
N SER A 52 -22.86 4.10 -1.80
CA SER A 52 -23.76 3.51 -2.79
C SER A 52 -25.23 3.64 -2.37
N PHE A 53 -25.54 3.53 -1.08
CA PHE A 53 -26.89 3.71 -0.58
C PHE A 53 -27.40 5.15 -0.77
N MET A 54 -26.58 6.16 -0.47
CA MET A 54 -26.93 7.57 -0.69
C MET A 54 -27.16 7.86 -2.18
N PHE A 55 -26.27 7.38 -3.04
CA PHE A 55 -26.40 7.50 -4.49
C PHE A 55 -27.68 6.82 -5.00
N SER A 56 -27.98 5.62 -4.51
CA SER A 56 -29.16 4.85 -4.95
C SER A 56 -30.47 5.57 -4.65
N ILE A 57 -30.56 6.36 -3.59
CA ILE A 57 -31.79 7.11 -3.25
C ILE A 57 -32.03 8.20 -4.29
N VAL A 58 -31.00 8.98 -4.63
CA VAL A 58 -31.12 10.05 -5.62
C VAL A 58 -31.38 9.46 -7.01
N PHE A 59 -30.68 8.39 -7.37
CA PHE A 59 -30.92 7.67 -8.62
C PHE A 59 -32.36 7.16 -8.72
N MET A 60 -32.92 6.57 -7.66
CA MET A 60 -34.32 6.11 -7.63
C MET A 60 -35.32 7.28 -7.73
N SER A 61 -34.99 8.45 -7.19
CA SER A 61 -35.81 9.65 -7.34
C SER A 61 -35.89 10.09 -8.81
N PHE A 62 -34.75 10.12 -9.52
CA PHE A 62 -34.75 10.43 -10.95
C PHE A 62 -35.40 9.32 -11.78
N LEU A 63 -35.18 8.06 -11.41
CA LEU A 63 -35.82 6.92 -12.07
C LEU A 63 -37.34 7.01 -12.03
N SER A 64 -37.90 7.27 -10.84
CA SER A 64 -39.35 7.43 -10.68
C SER A 64 -39.90 8.65 -11.42
N LEU A 65 -39.16 9.76 -11.43
CA LEU A 65 -39.52 10.98 -12.17
C LEU A 65 -39.57 10.74 -13.68
N PHE A 66 -38.54 10.12 -14.25
CA PHE A 66 -38.47 9.80 -15.68
C PHE A 66 -39.51 8.77 -16.08
N TYR A 67 -39.72 7.75 -15.24
CA TYR A 67 -40.78 6.77 -15.46
C TYR A 67 -42.14 7.47 -15.52
N LEU A 68 -42.50 8.31 -14.54
CA LEU A 68 -43.79 8.99 -14.52
C LEU A 68 -43.99 9.97 -15.68
N LEU A 69 -42.94 10.68 -16.09
CA LEU A 69 -43.02 11.69 -17.16
C LEU A 69 -43.12 11.07 -18.55
N PHE A 70 -42.31 10.05 -18.84
CA PHE A 70 -42.14 9.55 -20.20
C PHE A 70 -42.73 8.15 -20.44
N ASN A 71 -43.43 7.56 -19.45
CA ASN A 71 -44.04 6.22 -19.56
C ASN A 71 -44.86 6.02 -20.85
N SER A 72 -45.62 7.05 -21.23
CA SER A 72 -46.55 6.99 -22.36
C SER A 72 -45.93 7.40 -23.69
N ASN A 73 -44.76 8.06 -23.68
CA ASN A 73 -44.22 8.76 -24.84
C ASN A 73 -42.96 8.09 -25.40
N ILE A 74 -42.21 7.34 -24.58
CA ILE A 74 -40.94 6.69 -24.97
C ILE A 74 -41.01 5.20 -24.59
N GLU A 75 -40.78 4.30 -25.56
CA GLU A 75 -40.81 2.85 -25.32
C GLU A 75 -39.81 2.40 -24.26
N SER A 76 -38.63 3.02 -24.24
CA SER A 76 -37.58 2.80 -23.24
C SER A 76 -38.01 3.20 -21.82
N CYS A 77 -39.11 3.93 -21.65
CA CYS A 77 -39.71 4.26 -20.34
C CYS A 77 -40.93 3.39 -19.98
N SER A 78 -41.28 2.37 -20.76
CA SER A 78 -42.46 1.54 -20.52
C SER A 78 -42.44 0.75 -19.22
N SER A 79 -41.24 0.37 -18.74
CA SER A 79 -41.06 -0.34 -17.48
C SER A 79 -39.97 0.31 -16.64
N LEU A 80 -40.09 0.25 -15.31
CA LEU A 80 -39.09 0.82 -14.41
C LEU A 80 -37.69 0.26 -14.64
N LEU A 81 -37.57 -1.00 -15.07
CA LEU A 81 -36.28 -1.61 -15.42
C LEU A 81 -35.71 -1.05 -16.73
N SER A 82 -36.55 -0.87 -17.75
CA SER A 82 -36.17 -0.24 -19.02
C SER A 82 -35.79 1.23 -18.82
N THR A 83 -36.54 1.96 -17.98
CA THR A 83 -36.18 3.34 -17.60
C THR A 83 -34.84 3.37 -16.87
N ALA A 84 -34.54 2.38 -16.02
CA ALA A 84 -33.25 2.31 -15.35
C ALA A 84 -32.11 2.04 -16.33
N GLN A 85 -32.32 1.18 -17.32
CA GLN A 85 -31.37 0.95 -18.40
C GLN A 85 -31.11 2.23 -19.20
N MET A 86 -32.17 2.95 -19.58
CA MET A 86 -32.05 4.26 -20.24
C MET A 86 -31.28 5.27 -19.37
N LEU A 87 -31.56 5.37 -18.07
CA LEU A 87 -30.80 6.27 -17.19
C LEU A 87 -29.30 5.92 -17.16
N PHE A 88 -28.95 4.63 -17.13
CA PHE A 88 -27.56 4.19 -17.21
C PHE A 88 -26.93 4.50 -18.58
N GLU A 89 -27.67 4.34 -19.66
CA GLU A 89 -27.25 4.72 -21.02
C GLU A 89 -26.93 6.22 -21.10
N ILE A 90 -27.78 7.07 -20.52
CA ILE A 90 -27.53 8.51 -20.41
C ILE A 90 -26.28 8.78 -19.55
N THR A 91 -26.10 8.09 -18.43
CA THR A 91 -24.88 8.23 -17.59
C THR A 91 -23.61 7.80 -18.32
N LEU A 92 -23.68 6.77 -19.16
CA LEU A 92 -22.58 6.32 -20.02
C LEU A 92 -22.39 7.22 -21.26
N MET A 93 -23.23 8.26 -21.41
CA MET A 93 -23.24 9.18 -22.53
C MET A 93 -23.57 8.52 -23.88
N ASN A 94 -24.32 7.42 -23.82
CA ASN A 94 -24.80 6.67 -24.99
C ASN A 94 -26.32 6.79 -25.08
N PHE A 95 -26.83 7.95 -25.52
CA PHE A 95 -28.26 8.22 -25.57
C PHE A 95 -28.64 9.04 -26.82
N ASP A 96 -29.87 8.84 -27.30
CA ASP A 96 -30.45 9.62 -28.40
C ASP A 96 -31.31 10.77 -27.84
N ALA A 97 -30.81 12.00 -27.97
CA ALA A 97 -31.49 13.21 -27.47
C ALA A 97 -32.82 13.52 -28.20
N THR A 98 -33.01 12.94 -29.39
CA THR A 98 -34.19 13.16 -30.24
C THR A 98 -35.47 12.66 -29.60
N ASP A 99 -35.39 11.56 -28.85
CA ASP A 99 -36.54 10.89 -28.26
C ASP A 99 -37.16 11.73 -27.14
N PHE A 100 -36.33 12.45 -26.38
CA PHE A 100 -36.79 13.36 -25.33
C PHE A 100 -37.41 14.64 -25.88
N THR A 101 -36.89 15.17 -27.00
CA THR A 101 -37.47 16.35 -27.66
C THR A 101 -38.80 16.04 -28.36
N GLY A 102 -38.97 14.80 -28.83
CA GLY A 102 -40.20 14.33 -29.46
C GLY A 102 -41.33 14.03 -28.47
N ALA A 103 -40.99 13.63 -27.24
CA ALA A 103 -41.97 13.34 -26.19
C ALA A 103 -42.66 14.62 -25.65
N ASP A 104 -41.87 15.59 -25.19
CA ASP A 104 -42.38 16.85 -24.65
C ASP A 104 -41.41 18.00 -24.93
N PRO A 105 -41.81 19.05 -25.70
CA PRO A 105 -40.91 20.11 -26.15
C PRO A 105 -40.28 20.96 -25.03
N PHE A 106 -40.91 21.00 -23.85
CA PHE A 106 -40.45 21.80 -22.72
C PHE A 106 -39.94 20.94 -21.56
N LEU A 107 -40.73 19.95 -21.15
CA LEU A 107 -40.44 19.13 -19.97
C LEU A 107 -39.33 18.10 -20.24
N GLY A 108 -39.25 17.57 -21.46
CA GLY A 108 -38.18 16.69 -21.94
C GLY A 108 -36.79 17.30 -21.76
N PRO A 109 -36.47 18.40 -22.46
CA PRO A 109 -35.17 19.06 -22.35
C PRO A 109 -34.83 19.53 -20.94
N PHE A 110 -35.82 19.98 -20.16
CA PHE A 110 -35.58 20.45 -18.79
C PHE A 110 -35.18 19.30 -17.86
N CYS A 111 -35.91 18.18 -17.88
CA CYS A 111 -35.58 17.00 -17.07
C CYS A 111 -34.25 16.37 -17.52
N PHE A 112 -34.01 16.32 -18.84
CA PHE A 112 -32.76 15.86 -19.41
C PHE A 112 -31.58 16.72 -18.94
N PHE A 113 -31.69 18.05 -19.01
CA PHE A 113 -30.65 18.97 -18.56
C PHE A 113 -30.34 18.83 -17.07
N ASN A 114 -31.36 18.71 -16.21
CA ASN A 114 -31.17 18.49 -14.78
C ASN A 114 -30.46 17.17 -14.48
N PHE A 115 -30.85 16.09 -15.15
CA PHE A 115 -30.21 14.79 -14.99
C PHE A 115 -28.77 14.79 -15.52
N TYR A 116 -28.53 15.41 -16.68
CA TYR A 116 -27.20 15.60 -17.24
C TYR A 116 -26.30 16.41 -16.31
N TYR A 117 -26.82 17.49 -15.71
CA TYR A 117 -26.07 18.28 -14.74
C TYR A 117 -25.68 17.42 -13.51
N TYR A 118 -26.60 16.61 -13.00
CA TYR A 118 -26.31 15.69 -11.89
C TYR A 118 -25.26 14.64 -12.25
N CYS A 119 -25.31 14.07 -13.47
CA CYS A 119 -24.36 13.06 -13.94
C CYS A 119 -22.97 13.61 -14.32
N CYS A 120 -22.89 14.81 -14.90
CA CYS A 120 -21.62 15.36 -15.38
C CYS A 120 -20.90 16.25 -14.37
N PHE A 121 -21.64 16.87 -13.44
CA PHE A 121 -21.05 17.77 -12.45
C PHE A 121 -21.13 17.18 -11.05
N GLN A 122 -22.33 16.89 -10.55
CA GLN A 122 -22.50 16.54 -9.13
C GLN A 122 -21.83 15.21 -8.76
N THR A 123 -22.13 14.15 -9.51
CA THR A 123 -21.59 12.80 -9.27
C THR A 123 -20.07 12.74 -9.34
N PRO A 124 -19.37 13.24 -10.40
CA PRO A 124 -17.91 13.20 -10.42
C PRO A 124 -17.27 14.07 -9.33
N ILE A 125 -17.90 15.17 -8.89
CA ILE A 125 -17.39 15.98 -7.77
C ILE A 125 -17.44 15.18 -6.47
N GLU A 126 -18.58 14.55 -6.15
CA GLU A 126 -18.73 13.73 -4.95
C GLU A 126 -17.84 12.47 -5.03
N ASP A 127 -17.83 11.79 -6.17
CA ASP A 127 -17.03 10.59 -6.41
C ASP A 127 -15.54 10.86 -6.32
N GLN A 128 -15.03 11.97 -6.89
CA GLN A 128 -13.62 12.36 -6.79
C GLN A 128 -13.22 12.64 -5.34
N GLN A 129 -14.07 13.33 -4.57
CA GLN A 129 -13.80 13.60 -3.17
C GLN A 129 -13.77 12.32 -2.35
N ILE A 130 -14.75 11.44 -2.56
CA ILE A 130 -14.87 10.18 -1.85
C ILE A 130 -13.72 9.25 -2.25
N LEU A 131 -13.39 9.15 -3.54
CA LEU A 131 -12.24 8.40 -4.02
C LEU A 131 -10.94 8.93 -3.39
N SER A 132 -10.76 10.25 -3.31
CA SER A 132 -9.58 10.84 -2.65
C SER A 132 -9.52 10.50 -1.16
N TYR A 133 -10.69 10.50 -0.48
CA TYR A 133 -10.82 10.09 0.91
C TYR A 133 -10.51 8.60 1.09
N MET A 134 -11.08 7.74 0.24
CA MET A 134 -10.85 6.30 0.22
C MET A 134 -9.38 5.99 -0.07
N LEU A 135 -8.76 6.70 -1.02
CA LEU A 135 -7.34 6.55 -1.35
C LEU A 135 -6.44 6.97 -0.18
N LYS A 136 -6.72 8.09 0.48
CA LYS A 136 -6.01 8.51 1.70
C LYS A 136 -6.17 7.48 2.82
N LYS A 137 -7.39 6.99 3.04
CA LYS A 137 -7.71 5.95 4.02
C LYS A 137 -7.01 4.62 3.69
N PHE A 138 -6.97 4.25 2.41
CA PHE A 138 -6.27 3.09 1.87
C PHE A 138 -4.76 3.19 2.04
N LEU A 139 -4.16 4.33 1.68
CA LEU A 139 -2.72 4.58 1.83
C LEU A 139 -2.31 4.52 3.31
N ASN A 140 -3.08 5.16 4.19
CA ASN A 140 -2.82 5.14 5.63
C ASN A 140 -2.92 3.72 6.23
N TRP A 141 -3.95 2.96 5.84
CA TRP A 141 -4.10 1.58 6.28
C TRP A 141 -2.98 0.68 5.76
N THR A 142 -2.62 0.82 4.47
CA THR A 142 -1.56 0.04 3.82
C THR A 142 -0.22 0.32 4.48
N ARG A 143 0.10 1.59 4.73
CA ARG A 143 1.30 2.00 5.46
C ARG A 143 1.34 1.41 6.87
N LYS A 144 0.24 1.49 7.62
CA LYS A 144 0.16 0.95 8.98
C LYS A 144 0.38 -0.57 9.02
N ASN A 145 -0.25 -1.32 8.11
CA ASN A 145 -0.12 -2.78 8.10
C ASN A 145 1.21 -3.28 7.53
N TYR A 146 1.80 -2.54 6.59
CA TYR A 146 3.17 -2.79 6.15
C TYR A 146 4.17 -2.55 7.30
N LEU A 147 4.01 -1.44 8.03
CA LEU A 147 4.82 -1.12 9.21
C LEU A 147 4.67 -2.17 10.32
N ILE A 148 3.48 -2.69 10.60
CA ILE A 148 3.29 -3.76 11.59
C ILE A 148 4.02 -5.05 11.18
N SER A 149 4.11 -5.35 9.87
CA SER A 149 4.87 -6.51 9.38
C SER A 149 6.39 -6.31 9.49
N LEU A 150 6.88 -5.07 9.31
CA LEU A 150 8.29 -4.71 9.47
C LEU A 150 8.69 -4.60 10.95
N ASN A 151 7.85 -3.98 11.77
CA ASN A 151 8.09 -3.72 13.19
C ASN A 151 8.23 -4.99 14.03
N LYS A 152 7.87 -6.16 13.49
CA LYS A 152 8.11 -7.44 14.19
C LYS A 152 9.47 -8.05 13.88
N SER A 153 10.09 -7.68 12.76
CA SER A 153 11.41 -8.18 12.35
C SER A 153 12.50 -7.16 12.71
N TYR A 154 12.37 -5.93 12.22
CA TYR A 154 13.39 -4.88 12.42
C TYR A 154 13.46 -4.38 13.87
N LEU A 155 12.34 -4.39 14.61
CA LEU A 155 12.38 -4.01 16.02
C LEU A 155 13.03 -5.09 16.89
N PHE A 156 12.89 -6.38 16.56
CA PHE A 156 13.58 -7.47 17.27
C PHE A 156 15.10 -7.45 16.99
N ASP A 157 15.49 -7.09 15.76
CA ASP A 157 16.89 -7.00 15.36
C ASP A 157 17.57 -5.70 15.85
N ILE A 158 16.85 -4.56 15.90
CA ILE A 158 17.39 -3.27 16.38
C ILE A 158 17.38 -3.18 17.92
N LEU A 159 16.44 -3.84 18.62
CA LEU A 159 16.39 -3.82 20.09
C LEU A 159 17.29 -4.84 20.78
N ASP A 160 17.98 -5.73 20.07
CA ASP A 160 18.88 -6.73 20.66
C ASP A 160 18.33 -7.42 21.93
N LEU A 161 17.00 -7.63 21.97
CA LEU A 161 16.32 -8.31 23.08
C LEU A 161 16.37 -9.83 22.91
N ARG A 162 17.38 -10.33 22.19
CA ARG A 162 17.83 -11.71 22.34
C ARG A 162 18.63 -11.73 23.64
N ARG A 163 18.04 -12.21 24.74
CA ARG A 163 18.83 -12.51 25.94
C ARG A 163 19.97 -13.44 25.52
N PRO A 164 21.24 -13.03 25.63
CA PRO A 164 22.35 -13.93 25.33
C PRO A 164 22.31 -15.09 26.31
N ASN A 165 22.62 -16.29 25.82
CA ASN A 165 22.76 -17.43 26.72
C ASN A 165 23.96 -17.21 27.64
N VAL A 166 23.90 -17.77 28.84
CA VAL A 166 24.96 -17.60 29.85
C VAL A 166 26.33 -17.99 29.30
N GLU A 167 26.41 -19.01 28.44
CA GLU A 167 27.63 -19.41 27.72
C GLU A 167 28.13 -18.36 26.72
N GLU A 168 27.26 -17.71 25.94
CA GLU A 168 27.65 -16.63 25.01
C GLU A 168 28.23 -15.42 25.79
N ILE A 169 27.71 -15.14 26.99
CA ILE A 169 28.25 -14.07 27.86
C ILE A 169 29.67 -14.42 28.34
N TYR A 170 29.92 -15.68 28.73
CA TYR A 170 31.25 -16.13 29.14
C TYR A 170 32.25 -16.11 27.98
N GLU A 171 31.85 -16.52 26.77
CA GLU A 171 32.73 -16.48 25.59
C GLU A 171 33.08 -15.04 25.17
N LEU A 172 32.10 -14.12 25.23
CA LEU A 172 32.34 -12.70 24.95
C LEU A 172 33.25 -12.06 26.01
N GLN A 173 33.14 -12.48 27.27
CA GLN A 173 34.01 -12.01 28.34
C GLN A 173 35.43 -12.57 28.20
N ASP A 174 35.58 -13.86 27.87
CA ASP A 174 36.88 -14.49 27.64
C ASP A 174 37.60 -13.86 26.44
N SER A 175 36.86 -13.62 25.34
CA SER A 175 37.38 -12.96 24.14
C SER A 175 37.93 -11.55 24.43
N ARG A 176 37.21 -10.79 25.28
CA ARG A 176 37.60 -9.43 25.69
C ARG A 176 38.82 -9.42 26.61
N MET A 177 38.93 -10.42 27.51
CA MET A 177 40.11 -10.56 28.35
C MET A 177 41.34 -10.93 27.50
N ARG A 178 41.20 -11.86 26.55
CA ARG A 178 42.30 -12.25 25.65
C ARG A 178 42.84 -11.10 24.82
N SER A 179 41.98 -10.24 24.26
CA SER A 179 42.44 -9.09 23.48
C SER A 179 43.24 -8.10 24.31
N GLN A 180 42.84 -7.90 25.58
CA GLN A 180 43.51 -6.93 26.46
C GLN A 180 44.93 -7.36 26.88
N TYR A 181 45.22 -8.67 26.90
CA TYR A 181 46.57 -9.17 27.18
C TYR A 181 47.47 -9.23 25.94
N PHE A 182 46.90 -9.32 24.73
CA PHE A 182 47.68 -9.48 23.50
C PHE A 182 48.41 -8.18 23.09
N ASP A 183 47.74 -7.03 23.16
CA ASP A 183 48.31 -5.73 22.75
C ASP A 183 49.63 -5.34 23.46
N PRO A 184 49.78 -5.46 24.79
CA PRO A 184 51.01 -5.04 25.47
C PRO A 184 52.21 -6.00 25.31
N ILE A 185 51.98 -7.26 24.92
CA ILE A 185 53.06 -8.25 24.75
C ILE A 185 53.78 -8.04 23.41
N GLU A 186 53.04 -7.65 22.37
CA GLU A 186 53.58 -7.45 21.02
C GLU A 186 54.53 -6.25 20.94
N HIS A 187 54.34 -5.23 21.79
CA HIS A 187 55.15 -4.01 21.85
C HIS A 187 56.33 -4.10 22.84
N PHE A 188 56.58 -5.28 23.43
CA PHE A 188 57.70 -5.49 24.35
C PHE A 188 59.09 -5.39 23.68
N PRO A 189 59.31 -5.93 22.46
CA PRO A 189 60.60 -5.80 21.76
C PRO A 189 60.97 -4.34 21.50
N ASP A 190 60.00 -3.53 21.05
CA ASP A 190 60.21 -2.11 20.72
C ASP A 190 60.69 -1.29 21.91
N LYS A 191 60.23 -1.62 23.13
CA LYS A 191 60.70 -0.94 24.35
C LYS A 191 62.13 -1.31 24.71
N ILE A 192 62.56 -2.54 24.42
CA ILE A 192 63.96 -2.96 24.60
C ILE A 192 64.85 -2.26 23.58
N ASP A 193 64.41 -2.18 22.32
CA ASP A 193 65.14 -1.48 21.26
C ASP A 193 65.31 0.01 21.58
N GLN A 194 64.25 0.66 22.07
CA GLN A 194 64.31 2.05 22.54
C GLN A 194 65.30 2.25 23.69
N LEU A 195 65.37 1.30 24.62
CA LEU A 195 66.32 1.32 25.74
C LEU A 195 67.77 1.16 25.26
N LEU A 196 68.01 0.21 24.36
CA LEU A 196 69.34 -0.02 23.78
C LEU A 196 69.82 1.20 22.99
N GLU A 197 68.95 1.83 22.22
CA GLU A 197 69.28 3.05 21.47
C GLU A 197 69.56 4.25 22.40
N ALA A 198 68.83 4.36 23.50
CA ALA A 198 69.10 5.39 24.51
C ALA A 198 70.46 5.19 25.20
N ILE A 199 70.81 3.94 25.53
CA ILE A 199 72.12 3.60 26.14
C ILE A 199 73.26 3.90 25.16
N ASP A 200 73.12 3.53 23.89
CA ASP A 200 74.16 3.76 22.88
C ASP A 200 74.39 5.25 22.63
N ARG A 201 73.31 6.06 22.59
CA ARG A 201 73.43 7.52 22.51
C ARG A 201 74.24 8.10 23.67
N ILE A 202 73.97 7.67 24.91
CA ILE A 202 74.69 8.15 26.09
C ILE A 202 76.17 7.75 26.03
N TYR A 203 76.47 6.53 25.60
CA TYR A 203 77.85 6.07 25.45
C TYR A 203 78.62 6.87 24.38
N ILE A 204 78.00 7.15 23.24
CA ILE A 204 78.60 7.97 22.17
C ILE A 204 78.84 9.41 22.65
N ASP A 205 77.91 9.99 23.41
CA ASP A 205 78.04 11.38 23.89
C ASP A 205 79.18 11.51 24.91
N GLN A 206 79.29 10.56 25.86
CA GLN A 206 80.43 10.46 26.79
C GLN A 206 81.78 10.30 26.06
N LYS A 207 81.81 9.52 24.98
CA LYS A 207 83.00 9.35 24.14
C LYS A 207 83.38 10.63 23.39
N LYS A 208 82.39 11.41 22.95
CA LYS A 208 82.59 12.69 22.25
C LYS A 208 83.09 13.76 23.22
N GLU A 209 82.60 13.76 24.45
CA GLU A 209 83.02 14.67 25.52
C GLU A 209 84.47 14.40 25.97
N SER A 210 84.84 13.12 26.15
CA SER A 210 86.23 12.73 26.46
C SER A 210 87.22 13.03 25.32
N LEU A 211 86.79 12.97 24.05
CA LEU A 211 87.59 13.38 22.89
C LEU A 211 87.78 14.90 22.78
N LYS A 212 86.78 15.69 23.18
CA LYS A 212 86.90 17.16 23.26
C LYS A 212 87.89 17.57 24.35
N LEU A 213 87.83 16.94 25.52
CA LEU A 213 88.78 17.19 26.62
C LEU A 213 90.23 16.80 26.23
N LYS A 214 90.42 15.74 25.44
CA LYS A 214 91.75 15.39 24.89
C LYS A 214 92.28 16.36 23.82
N ARG A 215 91.41 17.07 23.10
CA ARG A 215 91.81 18.08 22.10
C ARG A 215 91.99 19.49 22.69
N ALA A 216 91.40 19.78 23.84
CA ALA A 216 91.54 21.05 24.56
C ALA A 216 92.75 21.09 25.51
N GLY A 217 93.49 19.98 25.63
CA GLY A 217 94.73 19.85 26.41
C GLY A 217 95.96 19.63 25.54
N VAL A 218 96.21 20.55 24.59
CA VAL A 218 97.53 20.96 24.05
C VAL A 218 97.42 22.44 23.69
#